data_AF-A0A9D7UDI6-F1
#
_entry.id   AF-A0A9D7UDI6-F1
#
_cell.length_a   1.000
_cell.length_b   1.000
_cell.length_c   1.000
_cell.angle_alpha   90.00
_cell.angle_beta   90.00
_cell.angle_gamma   90.00
#
_symmetry.space_group_name_H-M   'P 1'
#
loop_
_entity.id
_entity.type
_entity.pdbx_description
1 polymer ?
#
loop_
_entity_poly.entity_id
_entity_poly.type
_entity_poly.pdbx_seq_one_letter_code
_entity_poly.pdbx_strand_id
1 'polypeptide(L)' 'MARAETVKAYLVQHGIDQRRIQTVGHGPSRPIADNTTEFGRGLNRRTEIVIIAK' A
#
# COMPACT_ATOMS: atom_id res chain seq x y z
N MET A 1 -0.06 -5.06 7.95
CA MET A 1 -1.12 -5.51 7.01
C MET A 1 -2.30 -4.55 6.91
N ALA A 2 -2.79 -3.98 8.02
CA ALA A 2 -4.01 -3.16 8.07
C ALA A 2 -4.21 -2.13 6.93
N ARG A 3 -3.20 -1.30 6.58
CA ARG A 3 -3.37 -0.24 5.57
C ARG A 3 -3.68 -0.76 4.16
N ALA A 4 -2.97 -1.80 3.70
CA ALA A 4 -3.18 -2.36 2.37
C ALA A 4 -4.53 -3.08 2.27
N GLU A 5 -4.98 -3.73 3.36
CA GLU A 5 -6.29 -4.38 3.43
C GLU A 5 -7.43 -3.36 3.42
N THR A 6 -7.30 -2.22 4.12
CA THR A 6 -8.29 -1.12 4.06
C THR A 6 -8.48 -0.61 2.64
N VAL A 7 -7.38 -0.41 1.90
CA VAL A 7 -7.46 0.03 0.48
C VAL A 7 -8.11 -1.04 -0.38
N LYS A 8 -7.77 -2.32 -0.20
CA LYS A 8 -8.43 -3.43 -0.91
C LYS A 8 -9.94 -3.47 -0.62
N ALA A 9 -10.35 -3.35 0.64
CA ALA A 9 -11.75 -3.35 1.02
C ALA A 9 -12.53 -2.20 0.35
N TYR A 10 -11.94 -0.99 0.33
CA TYR A 10 -12.50 0.16 -0.38
C TYR A 10 -12.68 -0.12 -1.87
N LEU A 11 -11.66 -0.66 -2.55
CA LEU A 11 -11.74 -0.98 -3.98
C LEU A 11 -12.77 -2.06 -4.31
N VAL A 12 -12.89 -3.08 -3.45
CA VAL A 12 -13.91 -4.13 -3.60
C VAL A 12 -15.32 -3.56 -3.43
N GLN A 13 -15.52 -2.67 -2.45
CA GLN A 13 -16.80 -1.96 -2.27
C GLN A 13 -17.19 -1.14 -3.51
N HIS A 14 -16.21 -0.64 -4.27
CA HIS A 14 -16.44 0.11 -5.51
C HIS A 14 -16.49 -0.78 -6.76
N GLY A 15 -16.65 -2.10 -6.60
CA GLY A 15 -16.95 -3.02 -7.69
C GLY A 15 -15.74 -3.68 -8.35
N ILE A 16 -14.52 -3.51 -7.82
CA ILE A 16 -13.35 -4.27 -8.30
C ILE A 16 -13.39 -5.69 -7.70
N ASP A 17 -13.39 -6.71 -8.55
CA ASP A 17 -13.33 -8.11 -8.10
C ASP A 17 -12.09 -8.34 -7.21
N GLN A 18 -12.33 -8.85 -6.00
CA GLN A 18 -11.30 -9.16 -5.01
C GLN A 18 -10.17 -10.03 -5.56
N ARG A 19 -10.46 -10.93 -6.51
CA ARG A 19 -9.48 -11.83 -7.14
C ARG A 19 -8.47 -11.09 -8.01
N ARG A 20 -8.77 -9.86 -8.42
CA ARG A 20 -7.86 -8.99 -9.19
C ARG A 20 -6.90 -8.20 -8.30
N ILE A 21 -7.05 -8.26 -6.97
CA ILE A 21 -6.30 -7.42 -6.03
C ILE A 21 -5.44 -8.30 -5.11
N GLN A 22 -4.12 -8.16 -5.27
CA GLN A 22 -3.15 -8.70 -4.34
C GLN A 22 -2.65 -7.60 -3.40
N THR A 23 -2.65 -7.87 -2.09
CA THR A 23 -2.15 -6.95 -1.06
C THR A 23 -0.86 -7.50 -0.48
N VAL A 24 0.18 -6.66 -0.43
CA VAL A 24 1.47 -7.00 0.18
C VAL A 24 1.84 -5.92 1.20
N GLY A 25 2.25 -6.34 2.39
CA GLY A 25 2.73 -5.44 3.43
C GLY A 25 4.25 -5.53 3.59
N HIS A 26 4.98 -4.52 3.12
CA HIS A 26 6.44 -4.48 3.24
C HIS A 26 6.97 -3.95 4.58
N GLY A 27 6.10 -3.37 5.43
CA GLY A 27 6.53 -2.81 6.71
C GLY A 27 7.68 -1.79 6.52
N PRO A 28 8.66 -1.72 7.43
CA PRO A 28 9.79 -0.79 7.32
C PRO A 28 10.90 -1.25 6.36
N SER A 29 10.78 -2.43 5.73
CA SER A 29 11.85 -3.04 4.93
C SER A 29 12.12 -2.37 3.57
N ARG A 30 11.25 -1.46 3.13
CA ARG A 30 11.37 -0.73 1.86
C ARG A 30 11.16 0.79 2.04
N PRO A 31 12.10 1.48 2.70
CA PRO A 31 12.04 2.94 2.82
C PRO A 31 12.36 3.60 1.47
N ILE A 32 11.72 4.74 1.20
CA ILE A 32 12.09 5.65 0.09
C ILE A 32 12.78 6.91 0.57
N ALA A 33 12.71 7.17 1.87
CA ALA A 33 13.31 8.33 2.51
C ALA A 33 13.94 7.92 3.85
N ASP A 34 14.73 8.82 4.42
CA ASP A 34 15.40 8.60 5.69
C ASP A 34 14.39 8.45 6.85
N ASN A 35 14.50 7.35 7.60
CA ASN A 35 13.65 7.07 8.77
C ASN A 35 14.02 7.90 10.02
N THR A 36 15.18 8.56 10.03
CA THR A 36 15.60 9.37 11.18
C THR A 36 14.87 10.72 11.25
N THR A 37 14.45 11.26 10.11
CA THR A 37 13.72 12.53 10.04
C THR A 37 12.20 12.32 10.12
N GLU A 38 11.49 13.26 10.74
CA GLU A 38 10.01 13.21 10.77
C GLU A 38 9.41 13.25 9.37
N PHE A 39 9.97 14.10 8.51
CA PHE A 39 9.58 14.22 7.11
C PHE A 39 9.75 12.89 6.35
N GLY A 40 10.93 12.25 6.45
CA GLY A 40 11.18 10.99 5.77
C GLY A 40 10.36 9.81 6.32
N ARG A 41 10.08 9.76 7.64
CA ARG A 41 9.09 8.84 8.20
C ARG A 41 7.69 9.09 7.64
N GLY A 42 7.32 10.35 7.42
CA GLY A 42 6.07 10.73 6.76
C GLY A 42 5.96 10.13 5.36
N LEU A 43 7.01 10.29 4.56
CA LEU A 43 7.08 9.72 3.20
C LEU A 43 7.06 8.18 3.19
N ASN A 44 7.65 7.53 4.19
CA ASN A 44 7.68 6.07 4.28
C ASN A 44 6.33 5.45 4.69
N ARG A 45 5.42 6.23 5.32
CA ARG A 45 4.06 5.78 5.66
C ARG A 45 3.10 5.90 4.47
N ARG A 46 3.37 5.17 3.38
CA ARG A 46 2.57 5.22 2.15
C ARG A 46 2.00 3.86 1.74
N THR A 47 0.99 3.91 0.87
CA THR A 47 0.44 2.74 0.17
C THR A 47 0.64 2.97 -1.33
N GLU A 48 1.19 1.99 -2.03
CA GLU A 48 1.37 2.03 -3.48
C GLU A 48 0.37 1.10 -4.15
N ILE A 49 -0.20 1.53 -5.29
CA ILE A 49 -1.09 0.72 -6.12
C ILE A 49 -0.41 0.55 -7.48
N VAL A 50 -0.12 -0.69 -7.84
CA VAL A 50 0.49 -1.04 -9.12
C VAL A 50 -0.55 -1.75 -9.99
N ILE A 51 -0.83 -1.20 -11.16
CA ILE A 51 -1.74 -1.79 -12.14
C ILE A 51 -0.91 -2.66 -13.08
N ILE A 52 -1.15 -3.97 -13.05
CA ILE A 52 -0.45 -4.93 -13.91
C ILE A 52 -1.33 -5.19 -15.12
N ALA A 53 -0.87 -4.79 -16.31
CA ALA A 53 -1.48 -5.18 -17.58
C ALA A 53 -1.06 -6.63 -17.91
N LYS A 54 -1.96 -7.34 -18.59
CA LYS A 54 -1.73 -8.72 -19.02
C LYS A 54 -0.86 -8.78 -20.27
#